data_AF-A0A5P2BC22-F1
#
_entry.id   AF-A0A5P2BC22-F1
#
_cell.length_a   1.000
_cell.length_b   1.000
_cell.length_c   1.000
_cell.angle_alpha   90.00
_cell.angle_beta   90.00
_cell.angle_gamma   90.00
#
_symmetry.space_group_name_H-M   'P 1'
#
loop_
_entity.id
_entity.type
_entity.pdbx_description
1 polymer ?
#
loop_
_entity_poly.entity_id
_entity_poly.type
_entity_poly.pdbx_seq_one_letter_code
_entity_poly.pdbx_strand_id
1 'polypeptide(L)'
;MSTEPPQYPPPDDDPFKKQPPQQPPQPPQGGGSPYDTPPPGGGSPYGTPPPPYGGDPYGGGAGGLGGPDPLAGMPPLADSGKRVLARIIDMILVGVVVWLLTWLFGTSEYDIDPDKVNTGRSFGQSLLAALLYIAYDTYLISRTGQTLGKKWLGMRVANLNDGATPTVSTALARAAVLWLPFAFCCACIWTAICGGWSFFDKPYKQGLHDKAAKTVVVSA
;
A
#
# COMPACT_ATOMS: atom_id res chain seq x y z
N MET A 1 -28.23 -35.13 -12.54
CA MET A 1 -27.75 -34.22 -11.47
C MET A 1 -26.60 -33.43 -12.08
N SER A 2 -26.84 -32.17 -12.47
CA SER A 2 -25.79 -31.31 -13.06
C SER A 2 -24.78 -30.93 -11.99
N THR A 3 -23.54 -31.35 -12.17
CA THR A 3 -22.38 -30.92 -11.40
C THR A 3 -21.77 -29.71 -12.09
N GLU A 4 -22.30 -28.52 -11.82
CA GLU A 4 -21.66 -27.27 -12.22
C GLU A 4 -20.82 -26.76 -11.03
N PRO A 5 -19.51 -26.51 -11.19
CA PRO A 5 -18.69 -25.97 -10.12
C PRO A 5 -19.12 -24.53 -9.79
N PRO A 6 -18.97 -24.08 -8.52
CA PRO A 6 -19.37 -22.74 -8.11
C PRO A 6 -18.63 -21.69 -8.93
N GLN A 7 -19.38 -20.84 -9.64
CA GLN A 7 -18.82 -19.68 -10.32
C GLN A 7 -18.34 -18.67 -9.27
N TYR A 8 -17.03 -18.45 -9.22
CA TYR A 8 -16.45 -17.32 -8.50
C TYR A 8 -16.81 -16.03 -9.26
N PRO A 9 -17.18 -14.94 -8.57
CA PRO A 9 -17.38 -13.65 -9.22
C PRO A 9 -16.09 -13.20 -9.94
N PRO A 10 -16.20 -12.46 -11.07
CA PRO A 10 -15.05 -12.04 -11.84
C PRO A 10 -14.10 -11.18 -10.97
N PRO A 11 -12.76 -11.34 -11.08
CA PRO A 11 -11.80 -10.66 -10.21
C PRO A 11 -11.70 -9.12 -10.37
N ASP A 12 -12.48 -8.50 -11.26
CA ASP A 12 -12.22 -7.14 -11.76
C ASP A 12 -13.10 -6.03 -11.19
N ASP A 13 -13.90 -6.32 -10.16
CA ASP A 13 -14.72 -5.29 -9.47
C ASP A 13 -13.95 -4.44 -8.45
N ASP A 14 -12.60 -4.50 -8.41
CA ASP A 14 -11.83 -3.58 -7.56
C ASP A 14 -11.75 -2.21 -8.25
N PRO A 15 -12.48 -1.18 -7.76
CA PRO A 15 -12.54 0.13 -8.40
C PRO A 15 -11.18 0.87 -8.37
N PHE A 16 -10.20 0.35 -7.64
CA PHE A 16 -8.88 0.94 -7.45
C PHE A 16 -7.79 0.32 -8.33
N LYS A 17 -8.09 -0.76 -9.06
CA LYS A 17 -7.16 -1.33 -10.03
C LYS A 17 -6.87 -0.32 -11.13
N LYS A 18 -5.59 -0.17 -11.48
CA LYS A 18 -5.20 0.58 -12.67
C LYS A 18 -5.83 -0.06 -13.91
N GLN A 19 -6.45 0.76 -14.74
CA GLN A 19 -6.85 0.31 -16.07
C GLN A 19 -5.58 0.13 -16.92
N PRO A 20 -5.47 -0.96 -17.70
CA PRO A 20 -4.40 -1.09 -18.68
C PRO A 20 -4.44 0.14 -19.60
N PRO A 21 -3.28 0.64 -20.08
CA PRO A 21 -3.24 1.75 -21.01
C PRO A 21 -4.17 1.44 -22.19
N GLN A 22 -5.23 2.22 -22.37
CA GLN A 22 -6.03 2.13 -23.59
C GLN A 22 -5.11 2.53 -24.73
N GLN A 23 -4.76 1.57 -25.60
CA GLN A 23 -4.12 1.92 -26.86
C GLN A 23 -5.02 2.93 -27.57
N PRO A 24 -4.48 4.06 -28.04
CA PRO A 24 -5.27 4.98 -28.85
C PRO A 24 -5.92 4.20 -29.99
N PRO A 25 -7.18 4.47 -30.36
CA PRO A 25 -7.79 3.89 -31.54
C PRO A 25 -6.83 4.08 -32.71
N GLN A 26 -6.37 2.98 -33.32
CA GLN A 26 -5.62 3.09 -34.56
C GLN A 26 -6.50 3.86 -35.55
N PRO A 27 -6.02 4.97 -36.13
CA PRO A 27 -6.79 5.67 -37.13
C PRO A 27 -7.12 4.67 -38.26
N PRO A 28 -8.35 4.66 -38.79
CA PRO A 28 -8.69 3.82 -39.94
C PRO A 28 -7.67 4.07 -41.04
N GLN A 29 -7.06 3.01 -41.58
CA GLN A 29 -6.33 3.09 -42.85
C GLN A 29 -7.33 3.43 -43.95
N GLY A 30 -7.63 4.72 -44.11
CA GLY A 30 -8.39 5.26 -45.23
C GLY A 30 -7.50 5.27 -46.47
N GLY A 31 -8.00 4.66 -47.55
CA GLY A 31 -7.26 4.39 -48.78
C GLY A 31 -6.57 5.61 -49.39
N GLY A 32 -5.26 5.48 -49.58
CA GLY A 32 -4.45 6.41 -50.36
C GLY A 32 -4.67 6.22 -51.87
N SER A 33 -4.71 7.33 -52.59
CA SER A 33 -4.87 7.45 -54.04
C SER A 33 -3.65 6.87 -54.80
N PRO A 34 -3.78 6.35 -56.05
CA PRO A 34 -2.70 5.65 -56.76
C PRO A 34 -1.49 6.50 -57.22
N TYR A 35 -1.36 7.76 -56.79
CA TYR A 35 -0.39 8.72 -57.34
C TYR A 35 0.76 9.10 -56.38
N ASP A 36 0.83 8.54 -55.17
CA ASP A 36 1.91 8.84 -54.22
C ASP A 36 3.05 7.80 -54.30
N THR A 37 3.88 7.89 -55.34
CA THR A 37 5.22 7.28 -55.34
C THR A 37 6.28 8.37 -55.21
N PRO A 38 7.02 8.48 -54.08
CA PRO A 38 8.21 9.31 -54.00
C PRO A 38 9.42 8.62 -54.66
N PRO A 39 10.36 9.36 -55.26
CA PRO A 39 11.53 8.80 -55.93
C PRO A 39 12.52 8.21 -54.91
N PRO A 40 13.35 7.22 -55.30
CA PRO A 40 14.37 6.66 -54.43
C PRO A 40 15.63 7.54 -54.49
N GLY A 41 15.95 8.24 -53.40
CA GLY A 41 17.29 8.83 -53.26
C GLY A 41 17.45 9.93 -52.22
N GLY A 42 18.49 9.81 -51.41
CA GLY A 42 19.17 10.94 -50.77
C GLY A 42 18.88 11.14 -49.29
N GLY A 43 19.82 10.72 -48.43
CA GLY A 43 19.78 11.00 -47.01
C GLY A 43 20.12 12.46 -46.66
N SER A 44 19.65 12.91 -45.48
CA SER A 44 20.41 13.81 -44.59
C SER A 44 19.86 13.79 -43.15
N PRO A 45 20.71 14.05 -42.14
CA PRO A 45 20.53 13.58 -40.76
C PRO A 45 20.29 14.72 -39.77
N TYR A 46 19.19 15.47 -39.90
CA TYR A 46 18.87 16.54 -38.93
C TYR A 46 17.37 16.60 -38.58
N GLY A 47 17.08 16.22 -37.34
CA GLY A 47 16.22 16.98 -36.42
C GLY A 47 14.71 16.96 -36.65
N THR A 48 14.02 15.93 -36.14
CA THR A 48 12.63 16.10 -35.69
C THR A 48 12.62 16.95 -34.41
N PRO A 49 11.86 18.05 -34.32
CA PRO A 49 11.76 18.83 -33.08
C PRO A 49 11.03 18.02 -31.99
N PRO A 50 11.48 18.04 -30.73
CA PRO A 50 10.81 17.34 -29.64
C PRO A 50 9.45 18.00 -29.33
N PRO A 51 8.44 17.22 -28.91
CA PRO A 51 7.13 17.76 -28.53
C PRO A 51 7.26 18.70 -27.32
N PRO A 52 6.38 19.72 -27.18
CA PRO A 52 6.46 20.69 -26.10
C PRO A 52 6.22 19.98 -24.76
N TYR A 53 7.24 19.93 -23.92
CA TYR A 53 7.15 19.43 -22.56
C TYR A 53 6.44 20.46 -21.67
N GLY A 54 5.12 20.39 -21.60
CA GLY A 54 4.34 21.05 -20.56
C GLY A 54 4.48 20.27 -19.26
N GLY A 55 5.52 20.56 -18.48
CA GLY A 55 5.75 19.99 -17.15
C GLY A 55 5.35 21.00 -16.06
N ASP A 56 4.35 20.63 -15.25
CA ASP A 56 3.94 21.37 -14.06
C ASP A 56 5.08 21.45 -13.01
N PRO A 57 5.20 22.54 -12.21
CA PRO A 57 6.34 22.77 -11.33
C PRO A 57 6.39 21.93 -10.04
N TYR A 58 5.46 20.99 -9.83
CA TYR A 58 5.38 20.21 -8.59
C TYR A 58 5.42 18.70 -8.86
N GLY A 59 6.64 18.14 -8.84
CA GLY A 59 6.86 16.73 -8.55
C GLY A 59 7.17 15.84 -9.74
N GLY A 60 8.35 16.00 -10.33
CA GLY A 60 8.87 15.06 -11.32
C GLY A 60 10.38 14.88 -11.17
N GLY A 61 10.82 13.80 -10.54
CA GLY A 61 12.25 13.58 -10.35
C GLY A 61 12.62 12.22 -9.77
N ALA A 62 12.46 11.16 -10.56
CA ALA A 62 13.35 9.99 -10.57
C ALA A 62 12.90 9.00 -11.67
N GLY A 63 13.31 9.26 -12.93
CA GLY A 63 13.02 8.38 -14.06
C GLY A 63 14.26 8.18 -14.93
N GLY A 64 15.39 7.83 -14.33
CA GLY A 64 16.52 7.28 -15.07
C GLY A 64 16.23 5.82 -15.41
N LEU A 65 16.28 5.49 -16.71
CA LEU A 65 16.14 4.14 -17.31
C LEU A 65 14.70 3.59 -17.43
N GLY A 66 13.94 4.13 -18.38
CA GLY A 66 13.19 3.35 -19.39
C GLY A 66 12.12 2.33 -18.99
N GLY A 67 11.74 2.19 -17.72
CA GLY A 67 10.59 1.39 -17.29
C GLY A 67 9.34 2.25 -17.13
N PRO A 68 8.12 1.69 -17.34
CA PRO A 68 6.88 2.39 -16.99
C PRO A 68 6.89 2.74 -15.50
N ASP A 69 6.62 4.00 -15.16
CA ASP A 69 6.55 4.46 -13.77
C ASP A 69 5.53 3.59 -13.00
N PRO A 70 5.96 2.85 -11.95
CA PRO A 70 5.05 2.03 -11.17
C PRO A 70 3.95 2.84 -10.50
N LEU A 71 4.07 4.16 -10.37
CA LEU A 71 3.00 5.02 -9.85
C LEU A 71 2.05 5.56 -10.92
N ALA A 72 2.32 5.35 -12.21
CA ALA A 72 1.45 5.81 -13.29
C ALA A 72 0.02 5.27 -13.10
N GLY A 73 -0.95 6.18 -13.11
CA GLY A 73 -2.37 5.88 -12.90
C GLY A 73 -2.82 5.70 -11.45
N MET A 74 -1.93 5.83 -10.45
CA MET A 74 -2.31 5.83 -9.04
C MET A 74 -2.55 7.25 -8.50
N PRO A 75 -3.39 7.40 -7.46
CA PRO A 75 -3.43 8.64 -6.68
C PRO A 75 -2.07 8.99 -6.08
N PRO A 76 -1.80 10.27 -5.76
CA PRO A 76 -0.50 10.67 -5.21
C PRO A 76 -0.19 9.95 -3.90
N LEU A 77 1.11 9.68 -3.69
CA LEU A 77 1.61 9.08 -2.45
C LEU A 77 1.22 9.93 -1.24
N ALA A 78 0.67 9.28 -0.21
CA ALA A 78 0.35 9.96 1.03
C ALA A 78 1.62 10.47 1.73
N ASP A 79 1.55 11.69 2.25
CA ASP A 79 2.63 12.32 3.01
C ASP A 79 3.09 11.44 4.18
N SER A 80 4.40 11.33 4.38
CA SER A 80 4.98 10.53 5.47
C SER A 80 4.44 10.95 6.85
N GLY A 81 4.16 12.25 7.05
CA GLY A 81 3.51 12.77 8.27
C GLY A 81 2.09 12.23 8.48
N LYS A 82 1.26 12.18 7.43
CA LYS A 82 -0.09 11.57 7.50
C LYS A 82 -0.02 10.08 7.77
N ARG A 83 0.99 9.38 7.21
CA ARG A 83 1.24 7.96 7.50
C ARG A 83 1.55 7.71 8.97
N VAL A 84 2.43 8.53 9.57
CA VAL A 84 2.75 8.45 11.00
C VAL A 84 1.52 8.78 11.84
N LEU A 85 0.78 9.85 11.51
CA LEU A 85 -0.42 10.24 12.23
C LEU A 85 -1.51 9.15 12.19
N ALA A 86 -1.74 8.53 11.03
CA ALA A 86 -2.68 7.39 10.93
C ALA A 86 -2.27 6.25 11.86
N ARG A 87 -0.98 5.96 11.98
CA ARG A 87 -0.48 4.92 12.88
C ARG A 87 -0.66 5.30 14.35
N ILE A 88 -0.44 6.56 14.72
CA ILE A 88 -0.72 7.04 16.09
C ILE A 88 -2.21 6.88 16.42
N ILE A 89 -3.10 7.25 15.49
CA ILE A 89 -4.55 7.08 15.67
C ILE A 89 -4.89 5.59 15.82
N ASP A 90 -4.36 4.74 14.95
CA ASP A 90 -4.56 3.30 15.04
C ASP A 90 -4.07 2.77 16.40
N MET A 91 -2.88 3.21 16.89
CA MET A 91 -2.33 2.80 18.20
C MET A 91 -3.16 3.26 19.41
N ILE A 92 -3.76 4.46 19.35
CA ILE A 92 -4.67 4.93 20.39
C ILE A 92 -5.93 4.07 20.40
N LEU A 93 -6.50 3.80 19.22
CA LEU A 93 -7.69 2.96 19.09
C LEU A 93 -7.42 1.54 19.60
N VAL A 94 -6.27 0.98 19.23
CA VAL A 94 -5.72 -0.28 19.75
C VAL A 94 -5.63 -0.24 21.29
N GLY A 95 -5.00 0.80 21.84
CA GLY A 95 -4.83 0.96 23.28
C GLY A 95 -6.17 1.00 24.02
N VAL A 96 -7.15 1.74 23.49
CA VAL A 96 -8.51 1.81 24.05
C VAL A 96 -9.21 0.45 24.00
N VAL A 97 -9.11 -0.28 22.89
CA VAL A 97 -9.69 -1.62 22.77
C VAL A 97 -9.08 -2.59 23.79
N VAL A 98 -7.76 -2.62 23.92
CA VAL A 98 -7.06 -3.48 24.92
C VAL A 98 -7.46 -3.08 26.34
N TRP A 99 -7.54 -1.79 26.63
CA TRP A 99 -7.97 -1.29 27.93
C TRP A 99 -9.41 -1.71 28.26
N LEU A 100 -10.34 -1.56 27.31
CA LEU A 100 -11.73 -2.00 27.47
C LEU A 100 -11.85 -3.51 27.65
N LEU A 101 -11.10 -4.31 26.90
CA LEU A 101 -11.09 -5.77 27.07
C LEU A 101 -10.56 -6.15 28.45
N THR A 102 -9.47 -5.53 28.90
CA THR A 102 -8.90 -5.73 30.24
C THR A 102 -9.92 -5.38 31.33
N TRP A 103 -10.63 -4.27 31.17
CA TRP A 103 -11.71 -3.85 32.07
C TRP A 103 -12.90 -4.83 32.07
N LEU A 104 -13.35 -5.25 30.88
CA LEU A 104 -14.51 -6.14 30.70
C LEU A 104 -14.26 -7.55 31.27
N PHE A 105 -13.08 -8.10 31.06
CA PHE A 105 -12.72 -9.43 31.54
C PHE A 105 -12.25 -9.44 33.00
N GLY A 106 -12.29 -8.30 33.69
CA GLY A 106 -11.94 -8.20 35.11
C GLY A 106 -10.50 -8.58 35.41
N THR A 107 -9.62 -8.59 34.40
CA THR A 107 -8.19 -8.82 34.57
C THR A 107 -7.54 -7.52 35.03
N SER A 108 -7.86 -7.07 36.24
CA SER A 108 -7.17 -5.97 36.92
C SER A 108 -5.78 -6.39 37.40
N GLU A 109 -4.99 -7.05 36.54
CA GLU A 109 -3.55 -7.26 36.73
C GLU A 109 -2.81 -6.30 35.78
N TYR A 110 -3.03 -5.01 35.99
CA TYR A 110 -1.92 -4.05 35.89
C TYR A 110 -1.41 -3.79 37.31
N ASP A 111 -1.35 -4.85 38.11
CA ASP A 111 -0.48 -4.90 39.27
C ASP A 111 0.92 -5.08 38.68
N ILE A 112 1.66 -3.97 38.54
CA ILE A 112 3.10 -4.04 38.37
C ILE A 112 3.63 -4.49 39.73
N ASP A 113 3.38 -5.74 40.08
CA ASP A 113 3.97 -6.43 41.23
C ASP A 113 5.23 -7.10 40.63
N PRO A 114 6.42 -6.48 40.75
CA PRO A 114 7.66 -6.99 40.14
C PRO A 114 8.02 -8.41 40.62
N ASP A 115 7.38 -8.89 41.68
CA ASP A 115 7.60 -10.19 42.30
C ASP A 115 6.59 -11.28 41.88
N LYS A 116 5.59 -10.97 41.03
CA LYS A 116 4.57 -11.94 40.54
C LYS A 116 4.32 -11.91 39.04
N VAL A 117 5.34 -11.60 38.24
CA VAL A 117 5.29 -11.87 36.80
C VAL A 117 5.21 -13.37 36.57
N ASN A 118 4.00 -13.89 36.43
CA ASN A 118 3.78 -15.18 35.81
C ASN A 118 4.08 -15.01 34.31
N THR A 119 5.36 -15.08 33.96
CA THR A 119 5.90 -14.81 32.62
C THR A 119 5.12 -15.53 31.52
N GLY A 120 4.58 -16.73 31.80
CA GLY A 120 3.73 -17.46 30.86
C GLY A 120 2.35 -16.83 30.60
N ARG A 121 1.73 -16.19 31.61
CA ARG A 121 0.42 -15.56 31.49
C ARG A 121 0.51 -14.21 30.76
N SER A 122 1.53 -13.41 31.07
CA SER A 122 1.83 -12.15 30.37
C SER A 122 2.26 -12.37 28.91
N PHE A 123 3.01 -13.44 28.63
CA PHE A 123 3.38 -13.82 27.27
C PHE A 123 2.16 -14.26 26.44
N GLY A 124 1.29 -15.11 27.01
CA GLY A 124 0.06 -15.55 26.36
C GLY A 124 -0.90 -14.40 26.03
N GLN A 125 -1.05 -13.44 26.95
CA GLN A 125 -1.86 -12.24 26.72
C GLN A 125 -1.26 -11.33 25.64
N SER A 126 0.06 -11.14 25.64
CA SER A 126 0.76 -10.35 24.62
C SER A 126 0.66 -10.98 23.24
N LEU A 127 0.81 -12.32 23.16
CA LEU A 127 0.64 -13.08 21.92
C LEU A 127 -0.80 -13.00 21.40
N LEU A 128 -1.80 -13.17 22.28
CA LEU A 128 -3.21 -13.06 21.91
C LEU A 128 -3.53 -11.67 21.36
N ALA A 129 -3.06 -10.61 22.03
CA ALA A 129 -3.22 -9.24 21.57
C ALA A 129 -2.57 -9.02 20.18
N ALA A 130 -1.33 -9.50 20.01
CA ALA A 130 -0.63 -9.41 18.72
C ALA A 130 -1.39 -10.14 17.60
N LEU A 131 -1.94 -11.33 17.86
CA LEU A 131 -2.73 -12.10 16.90
C LEU A 131 -4.02 -11.37 16.51
N LEU A 132 -4.75 -10.82 17.49
CA LEU A 132 -5.95 -10.02 17.23
C LEU A 132 -5.63 -8.78 16.37
N TYR A 133 -4.49 -8.12 16.62
CA TYR A 133 -4.07 -6.98 15.81
C TYR A 133 -3.66 -7.34 14.40
N ILE A 134 -2.90 -8.41 14.25
CA ILE A 134 -2.52 -8.92 12.93
C ILE A 134 -3.80 -9.28 12.16
N ALA A 135 -4.76 -9.95 12.78
CA ALA A 135 -6.03 -10.31 12.16
C ALA A 135 -6.84 -9.07 11.75
N TYR A 136 -6.96 -8.07 12.64
CA TYR A 136 -7.66 -6.81 12.38
C TYR A 136 -7.02 -6.01 11.23
N ASP A 137 -5.71 -5.76 11.27
CA ASP A 137 -5.00 -5.01 10.23
C ASP A 137 -5.07 -5.77 8.90
N THR A 138 -4.84 -7.10 8.91
CA THR A 138 -4.92 -7.94 7.72
C THR A 138 -6.32 -7.90 7.10
N TYR A 139 -7.37 -8.04 7.90
CA TYR A 139 -8.75 -8.03 7.41
C TYR A 139 -9.12 -6.68 6.81
N LEU A 140 -8.89 -5.58 7.51
CA LEU A 140 -9.25 -4.26 7.01
C LEU A 140 -8.46 -3.87 5.76
N ILE A 141 -7.15 -4.12 5.76
CA ILE A 141 -6.31 -3.84 4.59
C ILE A 141 -6.72 -4.68 3.40
N SER A 142 -7.02 -5.97 3.60
CA SER A 142 -7.40 -6.84 2.47
C SER A 142 -8.79 -6.55 1.91
N ARG A 143 -9.68 -5.94 2.71
CA ARG A 143 -11.04 -5.61 2.29
C ARG A 143 -11.18 -4.23 1.67
N THR A 144 -10.50 -3.23 2.22
CA THR A 144 -10.69 -1.82 1.81
C THR A 144 -9.38 -1.08 1.58
N GLY A 145 -8.23 -1.69 1.87
CA GLY A 145 -6.94 -1.01 1.87
C GLY A 145 -6.80 0.01 3.01
N GLN A 146 -7.75 0.10 3.96
CA GLN A 146 -7.80 1.16 4.95
C GLN A 146 -8.04 0.63 6.37
N THR A 147 -7.14 0.98 7.29
CA THR A 147 -7.44 0.96 8.73
C THR A 147 -8.24 2.19 9.11
N LEU A 148 -8.85 2.20 10.31
CA LEU A 148 -9.67 3.32 10.75
C LEU A 148 -8.93 4.66 10.74
N GLY A 149 -7.66 4.71 11.19
CA GLY A 149 -6.84 5.92 11.12
C GLY A 149 -6.55 6.36 9.69
N LYS A 150 -6.33 5.42 8.77
CA LYS A 150 -6.11 5.73 7.35
C LYS A 150 -7.38 6.24 6.67
N LYS A 151 -8.54 5.68 7.03
CA LYS A 151 -9.85 6.13 6.56
C LYS A 151 -10.12 7.58 6.98
N TRP A 152 -9.81 7.94 8.22
CA TRP A 152 -9.95 9.32 8.72
C TRP A 152 -9.03 10.32 8.03
N LEU A 153 -7.84 9.89 7.62
CA LEU A 153 -6.88 10.75 6.92
C LEU A 153 -6.99 10.70 5.38
N GLY A 154 -8.01 10.01 4.84
CA GLY A 154 -8.23 9.93 3.39
C GLY A 154 -7.09 9.23 2.65
N MET A 155 -6.60 8.13 3.19
CA MET A 155 -5.48 7.38 2.62
C MET A 155 -5.75 5.89 2.62
N ARG A 156 -5.14 5.16 1.68
CA ARG A 156 -5.29 3.72 1.52
C ARG A 156 -3.99 3.07 1.08
N VAL A 157 -3.90 1.77 1.30
CA VAL A 157 -2.81 0.94 0.81
C VAL A 157 -3.19 0.39 -0.55
N ALA A 158 -2.24 0.44 -1.47
CA ALA A 158 -2.32 -0.11 -2.80
C ALA A 158 -1.11 -1.04 -3.08
N ASN A 159 -1.28 -2.07 -3.90
CA ASN A 159 -0.13 -2.81 -4.41
C ASN A 159 0.68 -1.92 -5.37
N LEU A 160 2.01 -2.01 -5.32
CA LEU A 160 2.89 -1.15 -6.10
C LEU A 160 2.79 -1.40 -7.62
N ASN A 161 2.46 -2.61 -8.02
CA ASN A 161 2.34 -3.01 -9.43
C ASN A 161 1.08 -2.42 -10.09
N ASP A 162 -0.09 -2.61 -9.46
CA ASP A 162 -1.39 -2.42 -10.12
C ASP A 162 -2.33 -1.45 -9.40
N GLY A 163 -1.95 -0.91 -8.24
CA GLY A 163 -2.78 0.01 -7.48
C GLY A 163 -3.96 -0.64 -6.73
N ALA A 164 -4.15 -1.95 -6.90
CA ALA A 164 -5.27 -2.70 -6.35
C ALA A 164 -5.18 -2.81 -4.83
N THR A 165 -6.30 -3.16 -4.21
CA THR A 165 -6.34 -3.53 -2.79
C THR A 165 -5.44 -4.73 -2.52
N PRO A 166 -4.62 -4.72 -1.45
CA PRO A 166 -3.74 -5.84 -1.15
C PRO A 166 -4.49 -7.14 -0.88
N THR A 167 -3.97 -8.26 -1.37
CA THR A 167 -4.53 -9.58 -1.01
C THR A 167 -4.33 -9.89 0.47
N VAL A 168 -5.06 -10.88 1.00
CA VAL A 168 -4.91 -11.33 2.40
C VAL A 168 -3.46 -11.71 2.74
N SER A 169 -2.76 -12.42 1.84
CA SER A 169 -1.36 -12.82 2.08
C SER A 169 -0.41 -11.63 2.09
N THR A 170 -0.59 -10.68 1.16
CA THR A 170 0.16 -9.42 1.15
C THR A 170 -0.11 -8.61 2.42
N ALA A 171 -1.36 -8.48 2.83
CA ALA A 171 -1.76 -7.77 4.04
C ALA A 171 -1.20 -8.45 5.31
N LEU A 172 -1.21 -9.78 5.37
CA LEU A 172 -0.65 -10.55 6.48
C LEU A 172 0.87 -10.38 6.58
N ALA A 173 1.59 -10.40 5.46
CA ALA A 173 3.03 -10.16 5.44
C ALA A 173 3.37 -8.76 6.00
N ARG A 174 2.59 -7.73 5.62
CA ARG A 174 2.72 -6.38 6.17
C ARG A 174 2.47 -6.35 7.66
N ALA A 175 1.37 -6.96 8.10
CA ALA A 175 0.98 -7.01 9.49
C ALA A 175 2.03 -7.76 10.34
N ALA A 176 2.58 -8.87 9.84
CA ALA A 176 3.61 -9.63 10.54
C ALA A 176 4.91 -8.83 10.72
N VAL A 177 5.40 -8.18 9.64
CA VAL A 177 6.59 -7.32 9.71
C VAL A 177 6.37 -6.15 10.65
N LEU A 178 5.15 -5.61 10.69
CA LEU A 178 4.82 -4.50 11.56
C LEU A 178 4.68 -4.91 13.03
N TRP A 179 3.93 -5.97 13.33
CA TRP A 179 3.46 -6.28 14.68
C TRP A 179 4.30 -7.31 15.43
N LEU A 180 5.01 -8.23 14.76
CA LEU A 180 5.85 -9.21 15.47
C LEU A 180 6.99 -8.51 16.23
N PRO A 181 7.80 -7.64 15.61
CA PRO A 181 8.86 -6.95 16.36
C PRO A 181 8.28 -5.96 17.38
N PHE A 182 7.12 -5.37 17.11
CA PHE A 182 6.40 -4.52 18.05
C PHE A 182 6.05 -5.26 19.35
N ALA A 183 5.56 -6.49 19.25
CA ALA A 183 5.14 -7.30 20.39
C ALA A 183 6.31 -7.84 21.24
N PHE A 184 7.49 -8.09 20.63
CA PHE A 184 8.60 -8.78 21.31
C PHE A 184 9.82 -7.91 21.62
N CYS A 185 10.09 -6.82 20.85
CA CYS A 185 11.41 -6.17 20.80
C CYS A 185 11.42 -4.69 21.24
N CYS A 186 10.36 -4.21 21.90
CA CYS A 186 10.07 -2.81 22.28
C CYS A 186 9.19 -2.07 21.25
N ALA A 187 7.92 -1.89 21.63
CA ALA A 187 6.89 -1.18 20.88
C ALA A 187 7.34 0.20 20.35
N CYS A 188 7.96 1.01 21.22
CA CYS A 188 8.32 2.40 20.90
C CYS A 188 9.48 2.49 19.90
N ILE A 189 10.50 1.64 20.04
CA ILE A 189 11.69 1.67 19.18
C ILE A 189 11.32 1.21 17.79
N TRP A 190 10.59 0.09 17.68
CA TRP A 190 10.19 -0.45 16.38
C TRP A 190 9.26 0.49 15.61
N THR A 191 8.33 1.15 16.30
CA THR A 191 7.43 2.12 15.65
C THR A 191 8.14 3.39 15.21
N ALA A 192 9.11 3.87 16.00
CA ALA A 192 9.99 4.97 15.57
C ALA A 192 10.80 4.60 14.32
N ILE A 193 11.36 3.38 14.26
CA ILE A 193 12.10 2.89 13.08
C ILE A 193 11.17 2.80 11.86
N CYS A 194 9.99 2.18 12.01
CA CYS A 194 9.03 2.04 10.91
C CYS A 194 8.51 3.38 10.38
N GLY A 195 8.20 4.31 11.29
CA GLY A 195 7.74 5.65 10.95
C GLY A 195 8.86 6.47 10.31
N GLY A 196 10.04 6.47 10.92
CA GLY A 196 11.22 7.19 10.45
C GLY A 196 11.68 6.75 9.06
N TRP A 197 11.66 5.45 8.78
CA TRP A 197 12.07 4.91 7.48
C TRP A 197 11.29 5.50 6.29
N SER A 198 9.99 5.78 6.48
CA SER A 198 9.13 6.37 5.45
C SER A 198 9.55 7.78 5.02
N PHE A 199 10.35 8.50 5.80
CA PHE A 199 10.85 9.83 5.45
C PHE A 199 12.09 9.78 4.55
N PHE A 200 12.87 8.69 4.63
CA PHE A 200 14.13 8.53 3.89
C PHE A 200 14.00 7.62 2.67
N ASP A 201 12.98 6.76 2.62
CA ASP A 201 12.76 5.83 1.52
C ASP A 201 12.36 6.57 0.23
N LYS A 202 13.19 6.45 -0.80
CA LYS A 202 12.95 6.97 -2.16
C LYS A 202 12.93 5.81 -3.16
N PRO A 203 12.12 5.86 -4.22
CA PRO A 203 11.21 6.97 -4.59
C PRO A 203 9.82 6.91 -3.93
N TYR A 204 9.44 5.81 -3.28
CA TYR A 204 8.04 5.50 -2.93
C TYR A 204 7.60 5.86 -1.49
N LYS A 205 8.50 6.41 -0.66
CA LYS A 205 8.24 6.79 0.74
C LYS A 205 7.68 5.63 1.59
N GLN A 206 8.09 4.39 1.32
CA GLN A 206 7.54 3.18 1.96
C GLN A 206 8.03 3.04 3.40
N GLY A 207 7.18 2.51 4.29
CA GLY A 207 7.65 1.94 5.56
C GLY A 207 8.30 0.56 5.33
N LEU A 208 9.05 0.05 6.31
CA LEU A 208 9.69 -1.28 6.20
C LEU A 208 8.67 -2.40 5.89
N HIS A 209 7.50 -2.35 6.53
CA HIS A 209 6.38 -3.27 6.28
C HIS A 209 5.83 -3.17 4.86
N ASP A 210 5.72 -1.95 4.32
CA ASP A 210 5.23 -1.70 2.97
C ASP A 210 6.20 -2.23 1.91
N LYS A 211 7.49 -2.05 2.17
CA LYS A 211 8.58 -2.50 1.29
C LYS A 211 8.66 -4.02 1.23
N ALA A 212 8.56 -4.69 2.38
CA ALA A 212 8.55 -6.15 2.46
C ALA A 212 7.41 -6.77 1.63
N ALA A 213 6.27 -6.07 1.54
CA ALA A 213 5.09 -6.55 0.83
C ALA A 213 4.86 -5.91 -0.54
N LYS A 214 5.79 -5.08 -1.02
CA LYS A 214 5.67 -4.34 -2.30
C LYS A 214 4.36 -3.55 -2.41
N THR A 215 4.04 -2.79 -1.38
CA THR A 215 2.84 -1.95 -1.30
C THR A 215 3.20 -0.48 -1.08
N VAL A 216 2.29 0.42 -1.41
CA VAL A 216 2.44 1.86 -1.18
C VAL A 216 1.17 2.43 -0.55
N VAL A 217 1.32 3.55 0.16
CA VAL A 217 0.16 4.29 0.71
C VAL A 217 -0.09 5.51 -0.17
N VAL A 218 -1.28 5.56 -0.73
CA VAL A 218 -1.77 6.61 -1.62
C VAL A 218 -2.94 7.32 -0.97
N SER A 219 -3.28 8.50 -1.48
CA SER A 219 -4.58 9.13 -1.17
C SER A 219 -5.73 8.22 -1.62
N ALA A 220 -6.81 8.20 -0.84
CA ALA A 220 -7.99 7.38 -1.07
C ALA A 220 -9.09 8.16 -1.77
#